data_AF-A0A3D4P8T8-F1
#
_entry.id   AF-A0A3D4P8T8-F1
#
_cell.length_a   1.000
_cell.length_b   1.000
_cell.length_c   1.000
_cell.angle_alpha   90.00
_cell.angle_beta   90.00
_cell.angle_gamma   90.00
#
_symmetry.space_group_name_H-M   'P 1'
#
loop_
_entity.id
_entity.type
_entity.pdbx_description
1 polymer ?
#
loop_
_entity_poly.entity_id
_entity_poly.type
_entity_poly.pdbx_seq_one_letter_code
_entity_poly.pdbx_strand_id
1 'polypeptide(L)'
;MILTGKQRTPRQDVECALRELVEIALRALSPGVNDPYTAMSCIDYLGATLARMCQRESQQTLFFDDEDQVRLYAPRDDFSDAFRTAFHQIRIFAANNPAVVITILKAMKRVAVMTTSESQREAIRSEAEILNSIITE
;
A
#
# COMPACT_ATOMS: atom_id res chain seq x y z
N MET A 1 -5.00 23.06 5.26
CA MET A 1 -6.29 22.83 5.94
C MET A 1 -6.24 21.44 6.58
N ILE A 2 -6.37 21.36 7.91
CA ILE A 2 -6.43 20.09 8.64
C ILE A 2 -7.91 19.78 8.88
N LEU A 3 -8.37 18.59 8.49
CA LEU A 3 -9.74 18.13 8.69
C LEU A 3 -9.77 17.14 9.85
N THR A 4 -10.58 17.42 10.88
CA THR A 4 -10.73 16.53 12.05
C THR A 4 -12.10 15.83 12.02
N GLY A 5 -12.17 14.60 12.54
CA GLY A 5 -13.40 13.80 12.54
C GLY A 5 -13.29 12.61 13.50
N LYS A 6 -14.43 12.00 13.88
CA LYS A 6 -14.47 10.87 14.82
C LYS A 6 -14.00 9.54 14.22
N GLN A 7 -13.92 9.43 12.89
CA GLN A 7 -13.48 8.23 12.19
C GLN A 7 -12.50 8.59 11.07
N ARG A 8 -11.58 7.67 10.77
CA ARG A 8 -10.70 7.75 9.60
C ARG A 8 -11.56 7.65 8.34
N THR A 9 -11.29 8.49 7.35
CA THR A 9 -11.99 8.44 6.06
C THR A 9 -10.97 8.32 4.93
N PRO A 10 -11.29 7.66 3.81
CA PRO A 10 -10.42 7.62 2.61
C PRO A 10 -9.99 9.00 2.10
N ARG A 11 -10.80 10.03 2.40
CA ARG A 11 -10.54 11.42 2.03
C ARG A 11 -9.47 12.09 2.92
N GLN A 12 -9.23 11.53 4.10
CA GLN A 12 -8.30 12.01 5.13
C GLN A 12 -7.11 11.07 5.35
N ASP A 13 -7.25 9.79 5.00
CA ASP A 13 -6.30 8.71 5.31
C ASP A 13 -6.22 7.76 4.10
N VAL A 14 -5.09 7.80 3.39
CA VAL A 14 -4.83 6.93 2.23
C VAL A 14 -4.69 5.48 2.66
N GLU A 15 -4.17 5.23 3.86
CA GLU A 15 -4.04 3.91 4.45
C GLU A 15 -5.41 3.25 4.63
N CYS A 16 -6.43 4.02 5.02
CA CYS A 16 -7.82 3.53 5.12
C CYS A 16 -8.32 2.99 3.77
N ALA A 17 -8.09 3.73 2.67
CA ALA A 17 -8.49 3.31 1.33
C ALA A 17 -7.73 2.06 0.86
N LEU A 18 -6.44 1.96 1.19
CA LEU A 18 -5.63 0.77 0.90
C LEU A 18 -6.18 -0.46 1.63
N ARG A 19 -6.52 -0.33 2.93
CA ARG A 19 -7.08 -1.44 3.70
C ARG A 19 -8.41 -1.93 3.15
N GLU A 20 -9.29 -1.04 2.70
CA GLU A 20 -10.56 -1.43 2.06
C GLU A 20 -10.31 -2.27 0.80
N LEU A 21 -9.36 -1.86 -0.05
CA LEU A 21 -8.97 -2.63 -1.24
C LEU A 21 -8.36 -3.99 -0.89
N VAL A 22 -7.54 -4.06 0.16
CA VAL A 22 -6.99 -5.32 0.67
C VAL A 22 -8.11 -6.25 1.13
N GLU A 23 -9.07 -5.75 1.91
CA GLU A 23 -10.21 -6.56 2.36
C GLU A 23 -11.03 -7.13 1.20
N ILE A 24 -11.26 -6.32 0.16
CA ILE A 24 -11.96 -6.79 -1.05
C ILE A 24 -11.14 -7.88 -1.76
N ALA A 25 -9.83 -7.67 -1.93
CA ALA A 25 -8.95 -8.67 -2.56
C ALA A 25 -8.94 -9.99 -1.78
N LEU A 26 -8.88 -9.94 -0.44
CA LEU A 26 -8.89 -11.12 0.42
C LEU A 26 -10.23 -11.86 0.37
N ARG A 27 -11.36 -11.13 0.37
CA ARG A 27 -12.68 -11.74 0.20
C ARG A 27 -12.81 -12.41 -1.16
N ALA A 28 -12.30 -11.79 -2.21
CA ALA A 28 -12.31 -12.34 -3.57
C ALA A 28 -11.46 -13.62 -3.67
N LEU A 29 -10.29 -13.66 -3.02
CA LEU A 29 -9.42 -14.84 -2.98
C LEU A 29 -9.86 -15.94 -1.99
N SER A 30 -10.88 -15.67 -1.16
CA SER A 30 -11.34 -16.64 -0.18
C SER A 30 -11.91 -17.90 -0.85
N PRO A 31 -11.83 -19.09 -0.21
CA PRO A 31 -12.32 -20.34 -0.80
C PRO A 31 -13.80 -20.32 -1.20
N GLY A 32 -14.61 -19.48 -0.56
CA GLY A 32 -16.05 -19.37 -0.84
C GLY A 32 -16.37 -18.54 -2.08
N VAL A 33 -15.48 -17.63 -2.50
CA VAL A 33 -15.71 -16.75 -3.66
C VAL A 33 -14.83 -17.17 -4.84
N ASN A 34 -13.51 -17.33 -4.60
CA ASN A 34 -12.52 -17.71 -5.60
C ASN A 34 -12.60 -16.89 -6.91
N ASP A 35 -12.66 -15.56 -6.78
CA ASP A 35 -12.67 -14.61 -7.88
C ASP A 35 -11.32 -13.90 -8.01
N PRO A 36 -10.37 -14.45 -8.78
CA PRO A 36 -9.06 -13.85 -8.95
C PRO A 36 -9.08 -12.57 -9.79
N TYR A 37 -10.10 -12.32 -10.62
CA TYR A 37 -10.18 -11.11 -11.44
C TYR A 37 -10.49 -9.88 -10.60
N THR A 38 -11.39 -10.01 -9.64
CA THR A 38 -11.63 -8.95 -8.65
C THR A 38 -10.38 -8.67 -7.84
N ALA A 39 -9.69 -9.72 -7.36
CA ALA A 39 -8.44 -9.55 -6.62
C ALA A 39 -7.35 -8.85 -7.45
N MET A 40 -7.16 -9.26 -8.71
CA MET A 40 -6.23 -8.61 -9.65
C MET A 40 -6.55 -7.13 -9.85
N SER A 41 -7.83 -6.79 -9.97
CA SER A 41 -8.27 -5.39 -10.11
C SER A 41 -7.92 -4.57 -8.85
N CYS A 42 -8.18 -5.12 -7.65
CA CYS A 42 -7.78 -4.49 -6.40
C CYS A 42 -6.26 -4.28 -6.32
N ILE A 43 -5.46 -5.28 -6.71
CA ILE A 43 -3.99 -5.19 -6.77
C ILE A 43 -3.53 -4.09 -7.71
N ASP A 44 -4.14 -3.95 -8.89
CA ASP A 44 -3.82 -2.87 -9.83
C ASP A 44 -4.12 -1.48 -9.22
N TYR A 45 -5.25 -1.31 -8.53
CA TYR A 45 -5.58 -0.07 -7.83
C TYR A 45 -4.63 0.22 -6.66
N LEU A 46 -4.24 -0.80 -5.89
CA LEU A 46 -3.24 -0.68 -4.82
C LEU A 46 -1.90 -0.22 -5.40
N GLY A 47 -1.42 -0.86 -6.46
CA GLY A 47 -0.18 -0.49 -7.14
C GLY A 47 -0.20 0.94 -7.69
N ALA A 48 -1.30 1.35 -8.33
CA ALA A 48 -1.44 2.72 -8.83
C ALA A 48 -1.44 3.76 -7.70
N THR A 49 -2.10 3.45 -6.57
CA THR A 49 -2.14 4.34 -5.40
C THR A 49 -0.77 4.47 -4.77
N LEU A 50 -0.07 3.36 -4.55
CA LEU A 50 1.28 3.33 -3.98
C LEU A 50 2.30 4.04 -4.88
N ALA A 51 2.21 3.88 -6.20
CA ALA A 51 3.05 4.62 -7.15
C ALA A 51 2.89 6.14 -7.01
N ARG A 52 1.66 6.62 -6.79
CA ARG A 52 1.40 8.05 -6.53
C ARG A 52 1.91 8.50 -5.17
N MET A 53 1.91 7.62 -4.16
CA MET A 53 2.48 7.90 -2.85
C MET A 53 4.00 8.06 -2.90
N CYS A 54 4.71 7.26 -3.71
CA CYS A 54 6.17 7.37 -3.89
C CYS A 54 6.63 8.76 -4.36
N GLN A 55 5.81 9.41 -5.19
CA GLN A 55 6.13 10.68 -5.85
C GLN A 55 5.70 11.92 -5.06
N ARG A 56 4.95 11.76 -3.97
CA ARG A 56 4.56 12.91 -3.14
C ARG A 56 5.77 13.45 -2.40
N GLU A 57 6.06 14.73 -2.64
CA GLU A 57 7.04 15.49 -1.87
C GLU A 57 6.68 15.49 -0.37
N SER A 58 7.71 15.58 0.46
CA SER A 58 7.58 15.62 1.91
C SER A 58 6.66 16.76 2.32
N GLN A 59 5.45 16.43 2.82
CA GLN A 59 4.59 17.43 3.44
C GLN A 59 5.12 17.82 4.81
N GLN A 60 4.78 19.02 5.23
CA GLN A 60 5.19 19.57 6.51
C GLN A 60 4.56 18.75 7.67
N THR A 61 5.40 18.07 8.46
CA THR A 61 5.00 17.22 9.59
C THR A 61 4.76 18.01 10.88
N LEU A 62 5.32 19.21 10.94
CA LEU A 62 5.27 20.11 12.09
C LEU A 62 4.53 21.39 11.70
N PHE A 63 3.49 21.71 12.46
CA PHE A 63 2.75 22.96 12.29
C PHE A 63 3.06 23.88 13.46
N PHE A 64 3.44 25.11 13.12
CA PHE A 64 3.86 26.14 14.05
C PHE A 64 2.75 27.19 14.19
N ASP A 65 2.76 27.91 15.31
CA ASP A 65 1.98 29.14 15.46
C ASP A 65 2.77 30.38 14.99
N ASP A 66 2.21 31.56 15.21
CA ASP A 66 2.83 32.85 14.88
C ASP A 66 4.09 33.16 15.71
N GLU A 67 4.35 32.40 16.78
CA GLU A 67 5.53 32.52 17.66
C GLU A 67 6.60 31.43 17.40
N ASP A 68 6.48 30.72 16.28
CA ASP A 68 7.38 29.62 15.86
C ASP A 68 7.43 28.45 16.85
N GLN A 69 6.35 28.24 17.62
CA GLN A 69 6.20 27.11 18.53
C GLN A 69 5.42 25.97 17.85
N VAL A 70 5.92 24.74 17.97
CA VAL A 70 5.23 23.55 17.45
C VAL A 70 3.89 23.36 18.17
N ARG A 71 2.79 23.45 17.44
CA ARG A 71 1.42 23.21 17.96
C ARG A 71 0.84 21.87 17.54
N LEU A 72 1.33 21.29 16.44
CA LEU A 72 0.89 19.98 15.98
C LEU A 72 2.05 19.22 15.36
N TYR A 73 2.20 17.98 15.79
CA TYR A 73 2.98 16.96 15.10
C TYR A 73 2.00 16.00 14.42
N ALA A 74 2.00 15.99 13.08
CA ALA A 74 1.17 15.10 12.28
C ALA A 74 2.09 14.09 11.58
N PRO A 75 2.40 12.94 12.22
CA PRO A 75 3.30 11.95 11.64
C PRO A 75 2.81 11.47 10.28
N ARG A 76 3.75 11.23 9.38
CA ARG A 76 3.51 10.81 7.99
C ARG A 76 3.11 9.34 7.93
N ASP A 77 2.22 8.99 7.01
CA ASP A 77 2.04 7.60 6.56
C ASP A 77 3.33 7.16 5.84
N ASP A 78 4.07 6.22 6.44
CA ASP A 78 5.27 5.67 5.79
C ASP A 78 4.83 4.84 4.58
N PHE A 79 5.34 5.20 3.41
CA PHE A 79 5.16 4.41 2.19
C PHE A 79 5.52 2.94 2.44
N SER A 80 6.58 2.68 3.20
CA SER A 80 7.07 1.33 3.47
C SER A 80 6.01 0.50 4.20
N ASP A 81 5.36 1.10 5.20
CA ASP A 81 4.28 0.47 5.95
C ASP A 81 3.02 0.27 5.10
N ALA A 82 2.65 1.28 4.30
CA ALA A 82 1.52 1.19 3.38
C ALA A 82 1.72 0.10 2.33
N PHE A 83 2.92 0.02 1.75
CA PHE A 83 3.31 -0.97 0.76
C PHE A 83 3.27 -2.39 1.33
N ARG A 84 3.88 -2.58 2.50
CA ARG A 84 3.85 -3.86 3.22
C ARG A 84 2.42 -4.27 3.54
N THR A 85 1.61 -3.36 4.09
CA THR A 85 0.20 -3.63 4.44
C THR A 85 -0.61 -4.04 3.22
N ALA A 86 -0.38 -3.41 2.06
CA ALA A 86 -1.10 -3.69 0.83
C ALA A 86 -0.86 -5.12 0.29
N PHE A 87 0.37 -5.63 0.35
CA PHE A 87 0.73 -6.89 -0.30
C PHE A 87 0.87 -8.08 0.66
N HIS A 88 1.16 -7.83 1.94
CA HIS A 88 1.49 -8.88 2.91
C HIS A 88 0.39 -9.93 3.09
N GLN A 89 -0.87 -9.51 3.18
CA GLN A 89 -1.96 -10.47 3.35
C GLN A 89 -2.35 -11.11 2.01
N ILE A 90 -2.36 -10.32 0.93
CA ILE A 90 -2.78 -10.79 -0.39
C ILE A 90 -1.86 -11.90 -0.91
N ARG A 91 -0.53 -11.79 -0.71
CA ARG A 91 0.43 -12.81 -1.16
C ARG A 91 0.15 -14.21 -0.57
N ILE A 92 -0.31 -14.28 0.68
CA ILE A 92 -0.59 -15.54 1.37
C ILE A 92 -1.74 -16.27 0.68
N PHE A 93 -2.82 -15.55 0.35
CA PHE A 93 -3.97 -16.12 -0.34
C PHE A 93 -3.72 -16.34 -1.85
N ALA A 94 -2.77 -15.60 -2.43
CA ALA A 94 -2.42 -15.70 -3.84
C ALA A 94 -1.53 -16.91 -4.18
N ALA A 95 -0.93 -17.60 -3.20
CA ALA A 95 0.05 -18.66 -3.42
C ALA A 95 -0.42 -19.75 -4.42
N ASN A 96 -1.71 -20.12 -4.37
CA ASN A 96 -2.29 -21.13 -5.26
C ASN A 96 -2.84 -20.56 -6.59
N ASN A 97 -2.64 -19.26 -6.87
CA ASN A 97 -3.16 -18.59 -8.06
C ASN A 97 -2.04 -17.84 -8.81
N PRO A 98 -1.37 -18.50 -9.78
CA PRO A 98 -0.26 -17.91 -10.52
C PRO A 98 -0.59 -16.59 -11.22
N ALA A 99 -1.83 -16.42 -11.70
CA ALA A 99 -2.26 -15.18 -12.37
C ALA A 99 -2.28 -13.99 -11.39
N VAL A 100 -2.72 -14.22 -10.15
CA VAL A 100 -2.72 -13.21 -9.09
C VAL A 100 -1.29 -12.88 -8.67
N VAL A 101 -0.43 -13.89 -8.49
CA VAL A 101 0.99 -13.69 -8.19
C VAL A 101 1.70 -12.84 -9.24
N ILE A 102 1.51 -13.15 -10.52
CA ILE A 102 2.06 -12.36 -11.64
C ILE A 102 1.57 -10.91 -11.58
N THR A 103 0.31 -10.70 -11.18
CA THR A 103 -0.29 -9.37 -11.06
C THR A 103 0.32 -8.59 -9.90
N ILE A 104 0.57 -9.23 -8.76
CA ILE A 104 1.32 -8.64 -7.64
C ILE A 104 2.70 -8.17 -8.12
N LEU A 105 3.47 -9.05 -8.77
CA LEU A 105 4.80 -8.71 -9.29
C LEU A 105 4.78 -7.55 -10.29
N LYS A 106 3.78 -7.51 -11.18
CA LYS A 106 3.58 -6.39 -12.12
C LYS A 106 3.28 -5.09 -11.38
N ALA A 107 2.43 -5.12 -10.36
CA ALA A 107 2.12 -3.96 -9.54
C ALA A 107 3.38 -3.46 -8.81
N MET A 108 4.12 -4.35 -8.14
CA MET A 108 5.38 -4.01 -7.46
C MET A 108 6.39 -3.39 -8.42
N LYS A 109 6.56 -3.96 -9.63
CA LYS A 109 7.45 -3.40 -10.66
C LYS A 109 7.04 -2.00 -11.09
N ARG A 110 5.74 -1.73 -11.25
CA ARG A 110 5.23 -0.38 -11.59
C ARG A 110 5.51 0.62 -10.47
N VAL A 111 5.41 0.20 -9.21
CA VAL A 111 5.76 1.07 -8.07
C VAL A 111 7.26 1.28 -8.00
N ALA A 112 8.07 0.25 -8.23
CA ALA A 112 9.53 0.30 -8.19
C ALA A 112 10.11 1.39 -9.10
N VAL A 113 9.59 1.51 -10.32
CA VAL A 113 10.05 2.53 -11.28
C VAL A 113 9.71 3.97 -10.87
N MET A 114 8.79 4.16 -9.93
CA MET A 114 8.36 5.48 -9.44
C MET A 114 9.00 5.85 -8.10
N THR A 115 9.85 4.99 -7.53
CA THR A 115 10.51 5.25 -6.25
C THR A 115 11.53 6.38 -6.32
N THR A 116 11.54 7.21 -5.27
CA THR A 116 12.37 8.40 -5.15
C THR A 116 13.45 8.28 -4.07
N SER A 117 13.30 7.35 -3.11
CA SER A 117 14.27 7.12 -2.04
C SER A 117 14.73 5.66 -1.94
N GLU A 118 15.89 5.44 -1.34
CA GLU A 118 16.42 4.08 -1.11
C GLU A 118 15.55 3.28 -0.14
N SER A 119 14.96 3.93 0.88
CA SER A 119 14.03 3.27 1.80
C SER A 119 12.80 2.69 1.09
N GLN A 120 12.25 3.39 0.09
CA GLN A 120 11.14 2.88 -0.70
C GLN A 120 11.54 1.67 -1.53
N ARG A 121 12.76 1.68 -2.13
CA ARG A 121 13.27 0.56 -2.91
C ARG A 121 13.49 -0.67 -2.06
N GLU A 122 14.02 -0.49 -0.86
CA GLU A 122 14.25 -1.58 0.09
C GLU A 122 12.93 -2.24 0.53
N ALA A 123 11.90 -1.44 0.82
CA ALA A 123 10.58 -1.96 1.15
C ALA A 123 10.00 -2.85 0.02
N ILE A 124 10.16 -2.42 -1.24
CA ILE A 124 9.71 -3.20 -2.40
C ILE A 124 10.54 -4.47 -2.58
N ARG A 125 11.86 -4.37 -2.41
CA ARG A 125 12.79 -5.51 -2.54
C ARG A 125 12.47 -6.58 -1.52
N SER A 126 12.35 -6.21 -0.24
CA SER A 126 12.03 -7.13 0.85
C SER A 126 10.73 -7.90 0.60
N GLU A 127 9.67 -7.20 0.16
CA GLU A 127 8.39 -7.85 -0.12
C GLU A 127 8.44 -8.77 -1.36
N ALA A 128 9.20 -8.40 -2.39
CA ALA A 128 9.40 -9.22 -3.58
C ALA A 128 10.20 -10.50 -3.27
N GLU A 129 11.20 -10.42 -2.39
CA GLU A 129 11.96 -11.58 -1.91
C GLU A 129 11.09 -12.56 -1.14
N ILE A 130 10.22 -12.05 -0.24
CA ILE A 130 9.26 -12.88 0.50
C ILE A 130 8.26 -13.54 -0.46
N LEU A 131 7.76 -12.81 -1.46
CA LEU A 131 6.86 -13.40 -2.44
C LEU A 131 7.56 -14.52 -3.23
N ASN A 132 8.83 -14.35 -3.59
CA ASN A 132 9.60 -15.36 -4.29
C ASN A 132 9.83 -16.63 -3.46
N SER A 133 10.04 -16.50 -2.14
CA SER A 133 10.19 -17.67 -1.27
C SER A 133 8.90 -18.49 -1.19
N ILE A 134 7.72 -17.86 -1.21
CA ILE A 134 6.42 -18.55 -1.17
C ILE A 134 6.13 -19.31 -2.47
N ILE A 135 6.61 -18.83 -3.62
CA ILE A 135 6.37 -19.49 -4.92
C ILE A 135 7.28 -20.71 -5.13
N THR A 136 8.43 -20.74 -4.44
CA THR A 136 9.47 -21.77 -4.65
C THR A 136 9.26 -23.00 -3.75
N GLU A 137 8.38 -22.92 -2.74
CA GLU A 137 7.94 -24.04 -1.88
C GLU A 137 6.75 -24.79 -2.49
#